data_AF-A0A2T0BAC3-F1
#
_entry.id   AF-A0A2T0BAC3-F1
#
_cell.length_a   1.000
_cell.length_b   1.000
_cell.length_c   1.000
_cell.angle_alpha   90.00
_cell.angle_beta   90.00
_cell.angle_gamma   90.00
#
_symmetry.space_group_name_H-M   'P 1'
#
loop_
_entity.id
_entity.type
_entity.pdbx_description
1 polymer ?
#
loop_
_entity_poly.entity_id
_entity_poly.type
_entity_poly.pdbx_seq_one_letter_code
_entity_poly.pdbx_strand_id
1 'polypeptide(L)'
;MVEKFKNSMKSYFSNGPKAIFIVLLILMISTIVIINTRKTLYVYVDGKEKKIITFRTHLKDALSANDIVVGPKDKTTIGLDSKINNNDKIYIKKAVNVEVEVDGKKLTVHSAENDVSTMLSAEGIKINEYDKVSPSRDEPLKDGLTVAVTRVETKIIKESKPIDYATVTKKDNDLEEGKNKVIQEGKPGEKVITTRVVYENGKEVSKKVISEVVTKKPVEKLVAMGTLGVYTPSRGSSVHYSNVMRMRATAYTADYASTGKGPGDHGYGITATGTVAKRNNGGYSSIAVDPRVIPLGTKVYVEGYGYAIAEDTGGAIKGDKIDVFFDSNNEVNNWGVKWVNVYIVK
;
A
#
# COMPACT_ATOMS: atom_id res chain seq x y z
N MET A 1 106.50 -5.08 17.35
CA MET A 1 105.75 -4.52 16.19
C MET A 1 105.06 -3.20 16.57
N VAL A 2 104.40 -3.14 17.74
CA VAL A 2 103.71 -1.93 18.25
C VAL A 2 104.67 -0.74 18.51
N GLU A 3 105.89 -0.95 19.03
CA GLU A 3 106.85 0.14 19.28
C GLU A 3 107.42 0.78 17.99
N LYS A 4 107.70 0.00 16.95
CA LYS A 4 108.13 0.53 15.64
C LYS A 4 107.05 1.39 14.99
N PHE A 5 105.79 1.00 15.15
CA PHE A 5 104.63 1.77 14.70
C PHE A 5 104.48 3.08 15.50
N LYS A 6 104.64 3.01 16.82
CA LYS A 6 104.57 4.17 17.73
C LYS A 6 105.67 5.20 17.47
N ASN A 7 106.90 4.75 17.22
CA ASN A 7 108.03 5.63 16.88
C ASN A 7 107.93 6.20 15.47
N SER A 8 107.38 5.44 14.51
CA SER A 8 107.09 5.96 13.16
C SER A 8 106.00 7.04 13.18
N MET A 9 104.93 6.86 13.99
CA MET A 9 103.94 7.91 14.18
C MET A 9 104.54 9.17 14.82
N LYS A 10 105.41 9.04 15.82
CA LYS A 10 106.07 10.20 16.46
C LYS A 10 106.92 11.04 15.50
N SER A 11 107.56 10.42 14.49
CA SER A 11 108.37 11.18 13.52
C SER A 11 107.52 11.89 12.45
N TYR A 12 106.40 11.28 12.03
CA TYR A 12 105.46 11.86 11.06
C TYR A 12 104.57 12.98 11.64
N PHE A 13 104.25 12.93 12.94
CA PHE A 13 103.45 13.93 13.64
C PHE A 13 104.27 14.93 14.48
N SER A 14 105.60 14.99 14.26
CA SER A 14 106.40 16.11 14.76
C SER A 14 105.96 17.41 14.07
N ASN A 15 106.05 18.58 14.73
CA ASN A 15 105.53 19.90 14.30
C ASN A 15 106.14 20.48 12.98
N GLY A 16 106.56 19.63 12.03
CA GLY A 16 107.13 20.00 10.74
C GLY A 16 106.11 20.00 9.59
N PRO A 17 106.55 20.38 8.37
CA PRO A 17 105.69 20.61 7.20
C PRO A 17 104.87 19.38 6.74
N LYS A 18 105.29 18.14 7.07
CA LYS A 18 104.56 16.91 6.74
C LYS A 18 103.28 16.74 7.57
N ALA A 19 103.29 17.13 8.85
CA ALA A 19 102.11 17.08 9.70
C ALA A 19 101.06 18.12 9.24
N ILE A 20 101.50 19.31 8.83
CA ILE A 20 100.64 20.36 8.26
C ILE A 20 99.97 19.87 6.98
N PHE A 21 100.71 19.22 6.08
CA PHE A 21 100.16 18.66 4.83
C PHE A 21 99.08 17.60 5.09
N ILE A 22 99.29 16.69 6.06
CA ILE A 22 98.30 15.67 6.42
C ILE A 22 97.02 16.30 6.98
N VAL A 23 97.15 17.33 7.83
CA VAL A 23 96.00 18.07 8.37
C VAL A 23 95.23 18.78 7.25
N LEU A 24 95.92 19.42 6.31
CA LEU A 24 95.30 20.05 5.14
C LEU A 24 94.60 19.04 4.23
N LEU A 25 95.18 17.85 4.04
CA LEU A 25 94.58 16.77 3.27
C LEU A 25 93.32 16.22 3.96
N ILE A 26 93.34 16.05 5.27
CA ILE A 26 92.16 15.64 6.04
C ILE A 26 91.06 16.72 5.98
N LEU A 27 91.43 18.00 6.07
CA LEU A 27 90.51 19.13 5.88
C LEU A 27 89.92 19.14 4.46
N MET A 28 90.72 18.84 3.43
CA MET A 28 90.25 18.73 2.05
C MET A 28 89.31 17.53 1.85
N ILE A 29 89.64 16.36 2.38
CA ILE A 29 88.78 15.16 2.27
C ILE A 29 87.47 15.38 3.05
N SER A 30 87.55 15.90 4.27
CA SER A 30 86.36 16.20 5.08
C SER A 30 85.46 17.25 4.43
N THR A 31 86.01 18.31 3.83
CA THR A 31 85.22 19.30 3.08
C THR A 31 84.55 18.68 1.84
N ILE A 32 85.25 17.82 1.10
CA ILE A 32 84.68 17.07 -0.03
C ILE A 32 83.55 16.14 0.43
N VAL A 33 83.73 15.44 1.56
CA VAL A 33 82.69 14.57 2.14
C VAL A 33 81.49 15.40 2.58
N ILE A 34 81.70 16.53 3.26
CA ILE A 34 80.63 17.45 3.66
C ILE A 34 79.86 17.97 2.44
N ILE A 35 80.55 18.39 1.38
CA ILE A 35 79.89 18.88 0.15
C ILE A 35 79.08 17.77 -0.53
N ASN A 36 79.61 16.55 -0.63
CA ASN A 36 78.94 15.43 -1.29
C ASN A 36 77.79 14.83 -0.47
N THR A 37 77.85 14.91 0.85
CA THR A 37 76.79 14.41 1.75
C THR A 37 75.70 15.44 2.00
N ARG A 38 75.96 16.72 1.73
CA ARG A 38 74.99 17.81 1.84
C ARG A 38 73.93 17.69 0.75
N LYS A 39 72.67 17.62 1.16
CA LYS A 39 71.50 17.64 0.29
C LYS A 39 70.60 18.80 0.64
N THR A 40 70.02 19.40 -0.39
CA THR A 40 68.94 20.38 -0.29
C THR A 40 67.65 19.69 -0.71
N LEU A 41 66.61 19.75 0.11
CA LEU A 41 65.30 19.20 -0.22
C LEU A 41 64.26 20.33 -0.23
N TYR A 42 63.27 20.18 -1.11
CA TYR A 42 62.12 21.07 -1.20
C TYR A 42 60.89 20.33 -0.68
N VAL A 43 60.51 20.58 0.57
CA VAL A 43 59.41 19.89 1.24
C VAL A 43 58.17 20.76 1.19
N TYR A 44 57.08 20.26 0.62
CA TYR A 44 55.80 20.95 0.52
C TYR A 44 54.83 20.32 1.54
N VAL A 45 54.56 21.02 2.64
CA VAL A 45 53.59 20.56 3.65
C VAL A 45 52.27 21.29 3.40
N ASP A 46 51.24 20.56 2.97
CA ASP A 46 49.94 21.11 2.57
C ASP A 46 50.06 22.30 1.60
N GLY A 47 50.98 22.18 0.64
CA GLY A 47 51.27 23.20 -0.38
C GLY A 47 52.23 24.31 0.05
N LYS A 48 52.61 24.40 1.34
CA LYS A 48 53.61 25.37 1.82
C LYS A 48 55.02 24.82 1.67
N GLU A 49 55.86 25.50 0.90
CA GLU A 49 57.24 25.10 0.67
C GLU A 49 58.13 25.42 1.88
N LYS A 50 58.92 24.43 2.29
CA LYS A 50 60.01 24.54 3.26
C LYS A 50 61.27 23.93 2.66
N LYS A 51 62.26 24.78 2.39
CA LYS A 51 63.59 24.35 1.98
C LYS A 51 64.36 23.84 3.20
N ILE A 52 64.79 22.58 3.17
CA ILE A 52 65.60 22.00 4.24
C ILE A 52 66.96 21.54 3.72
N ILE A 53 67.96 21.65 4.59
CA ILE A 53 69.32 21.16 4.32
C ILE A 53 69.55 19.98 5.26
N THR A 54 70.06 18.89 4.72
CA THR A 54 70.27 17.66 5.49
C THR A 54 71.50 16.90 5.00
N PHE A 55 72.12 16.17 5.92
CA PHE A 55 73.17 15.20 5.63
C PHE A 55 72.66 13.76 5.81
N ARG A 56 71.36 13.59 6.06
CA ARG A 56 70.74 12.28 6.31
C ARG A 56 70.54 11.52 4.99
N THR A 57 70.46 10.19 5.10
CA THR A 57 70.28 9.30 3.96
C THR A 57 68.81 9.02 3.66
N HIS A 58 67.98 8.90 4.70
CA HIS A 58 66.56 8.55 4.61
C HIS A 58 65.65 9.75 4.89
N LEU A 59 64.47 9.75 4.28
CA LEU A 59 63.52 10.86 4.41
C LEU A 59 63.10 11.08 5.87
N LYS A 60 62.79 10.03 6.62
CA LYS A 60 62.37 10.07 8.03
C LYS A 60 63.33 10.89 8.91
N ASP A 61 64.63 10.62 8.78
CA ASP A 61 65.68 11.26 9.57
C ASP A 61 65.86 12.72 9.14
N ALA A 62 65.75 13.00 7.84
CA ALA A 62 65.86 14.35 7.30
C ALA A 62 64.70 15.25 7.77
N LEU A 63 63.48 14.72 7.78
CA LEU A 63 62.29 15.43 8.26
C LEU A 63 62.36 15.66 9.77
N SER A 64 62.66 14.62 10.55
CA SER A 64 62.79 14.70 12.02
C SER A 64 63.86 15.70 12.46
N ALA A 65 65.02 15.74 11.78
CA ALA A 65 66.10 16.68 12.09
C ALA A 65 65.77 18.15 11.75
N ASN A 66 64.67 18.41 11.04
CA ASN A 66 64.20 19.74 10.66
C ASN A 66 62.83 20.08 11.29
N ASP A 67 62.47 19.39 12.38
CA ASP A 67 61.22 19.53 13.13
C ASP A 67 59.96 19.33 12.27
N ILE A 68 60.05 18.51 11.23
CA ILE A 68 58.91 18.11 10.40
C ILE A 68 58.47 16.72 10.86
N VAL A 69 57.45 16.69 11.70
CA VAL A 69 56.83 15.44 12.15
C VAL A 69 55.88 14.95 11.07
N VAL A 70 55.91 13.66 10.72
CA VAL A 70 54.93 13.02 9.83
C VAL A 70 54.11 12.04 10.66
N GLY A 71 52.79 12.26 10.71
CA GLY A 71 51.86 11.41 11.43
C GLY A 71 51.63 10.06 10.73
N PRO A 72 51.05 9.08 11.42
CA PRO A 72 50.86 7.73 10.89
C PRO A 72 49.89 7.65 9.69
N LYS A 73 48.99 8.65 9.55
CA LYS A 73 48.01 8.75 8.46
C LYS A 73 48.35 9.85 7.44
N ASP A 74 49.45 10.57 7.64
CA ASP A 74 49.95 11.54 6.66
C ASP A 74 50.47 10.80 5.41
N LYS A 75 50.32 11.43 4.24
CA LYS A 75 50.85 10.89 2.98
C LYS A 75 52.09 11.64 2.53
N THR A 76 53.07 10.89 2.04
CA THR A 76 54.32 11.41 1.49
C THR A 76 54.51 10.88 0.08
N THR A 77 55.13 11.66 -0.81
CA THR A 77 55.36 11.23 -2.21
C THR A 77 56.32 10.06 -2.36
N ILE A 78 57.21 9.89 -1.39
CA ILE A 78 58.09 8.72 -1.26
C ILE A 78 57.99 8.22 0.18
N GLY A 79 58.12 6.91 0.40
CA GLY A 79 58.04 6.34 1.74
C GLY A 79 59.11 6.91 2.69
N LEU A 80 58.82 6.95 3.99
CA LEU A 80 59.70 7.54 5.00
C LEU A 80 61.11 6.92 5.06
N ASP A 81 61.22 5.63 4.75
CA ASP A 81 62.51 4.92 4.71
C ASP A 81 63.20 5.00 3.34
N SER A 82 62.63 5.72 2.38
CA SER A 82 63.23 5.93 1.06
C SER A 82 64.50 6.77 1.17
N LYS A 83 65.50 6.42 0.37
CA LYS A 83 66.72 7.24 0.23
C LYS A 83 66.37 8.56 -0.46
N ILE A 84 67.01 9.64 0.00
CA ILE A 84 66.83 11.00 -0.53
C ILE A 84 68.07 11.46 -1.29
N ASN A 85 67.86 12.20 -2.38
CA ASN A 85 68.88 12.82 -3.22
C ASN A 85 68.85 14.34 -3.12
N ASN A 86 69.89 14.99 -3.65
CA ASN A 86 69.95 16.44 -3.68
C ASN A 86 68.89 17.00 -4.66
N ASN A 87 68.20 18.05 -4.25
CA ASN A 87 67.09 18.71 -4.93
C ASN A 87 65.78 17.90 -5.07
N ASP A 88 65.60 16.83 -4.29
CA ASP A 88 64.32 16.12 -4.26
C ASP A 88 63.17 17.04 -3.83
N LYS A 89 62.01 16.86 -4.47
CA LYS A 89 60.75 17.51 -4.11
C LYS A 89 59.86 16.51 -3.37
N ILE A 90 59.60 16.78 -2.10
CA ILE A 90 58.80 15.91 -1.24
C ILE A 90 57.49 16.61 -0.93
N TYR A 91 56.36 16.00 -1.26
CA TYR A 91 55.06 16.53 -0.90
C TYR A 91 54.52 15.73 0.27
N ILE A 92 54.14 16.43 1.32
CA ILE A 92 53.57 15.90 2.55
C ILE A 92 52.16 16.46 2.65
N LYS A 93 51.18 15.56 2.65
CA LYS A 93 49.78 15.89 2.89
C LYS A 93 49.41 15.44 4.28
N LYS A 94 49.02 16.39 5.12
CA LYS A 94 48.61 16.12 6.49
C LYS A 94 47.25 15.46 6.54
N ALA A 95 47.12 14.49 7.43
CA ALA A 95 45.83 13.94 7.76
C ALA A 95 45.02 14.98 8.54
N VAL A 96 43.75 15.14 8.14
CA VAL A 96 42.78 15.98 8.82
C VAL A 96 41.79 15.14 9.61
N ASN A 97 41.18 15.72 10.64
CA ASN A 97 40.15 15.07 11.42
C ASN A 97 38.80 15.21 10.72
N VAL A 98 38.13 14.08 10.47
CA VAL A 98 36.80 14.05 9.87
C VAL A 98 35.88 13.23 10.76
N GLU A 99 34.71 13.79 11.10
CA GLU A 99 33.67 13.08 11.82
C GLU A 99 32.75 12.39 10.81
N VAL A 100 32.60 11.07 10.91
CA VAL A 100 31.77 10.27 10.01
C VAL A 100 30.61 9.66 10.78
N GLU A 101 29.39 10.05 10.43
CA GLU A 101 28.16 9.40 10.90
C GLU A 101 27.69 8.37 9.88
N VAL A 102 27.74 7.09 10.25
CA VAL A 102 27.37 5.97 9.37
C VAL A 102 26.80 4.82 10.19
N ASP A 103 25.73 4.19 9.69
CA ASP A 103 25.10 3.01 10.32
C ASP A 103 24.73 3.24 11.81
N GLY A 104 24.33 4.48 12.14
CA GLY A 104 23.95 4.91 13.49
C GLY A 104 25.14 5.13 14.45
N LYS A 105 26.37 5.12 13.96
CA LYS A 105 27.59 5.34 14.74
C LYS A 105 28.28 6.62 14.30
N LYS A 106 28.93 7.30 15.25
CA LYS A 106 29.85 8.41 14.98
C LYS A 106 31.28 7.94 15.11
N LEU A 107 32.06 8.10 14.06
CA LEU A 107 33.46 7.70 13.95
C LEU A 107 34.32 8.95 13.77
N THR A 108 35.47 8.99 14.41
CA THR A 108 36.49 10.01 14.13
C THR A 108 37.56 9.38 13.26
N VAL A 109 37.71 9.90 12.04
CA VAL A 109 38.64 9.39 11.02
C VAL A 109 39.76 10.40 10.81
N HIS A 110 41.00 9.92 10.87
CA HIS A 110 42.17 10.68 10.46
C HIS A 110 42.57 10.27 9.04
N SER A 111 42.49 11.20 8.08
CA SER A 111 42.74 10.88 6.68
C SER A 111 43.46 11.99 5.92
N ALA A 112 44.42 11.59 5.08
CA ALA A 112 45.07 12.44 4.10
C ALA A 112 44.55 12.21 2.66
N GLU A 113 43.42 11.52 2.49
CA GLU A 113 42.76 11.34 1.19
C GLU A 113 42.25 12.67 0.62
N ASN A 114 41.96 12.71 -0.68
CA ASN A 114 41.60 13.96 -1.38
C ASN A 114 40.17 14.41 -1.08
N ASP A 115 39.26 13.46 -0.99
CA ASP A 115 37.83 13.70 -0.89
C ASP A 115 37.15 12.69 0.05
N VAL A 116 35.88 12.94 0.32
CA VAL A 116 35.05 12.10 1.18
C VAL A 116 34.96 10.66 0.65
N SER A 117 34.81 10.46 -0.66
CA SER A 117 34.65 9.14 -1.29
C SER A 117 35.86 8.24 -1.07
N THR A 118 37.05 8.79 -1.34
CA THR A 118 38.34 8.09 -1.17
C THR A 118 38.65 7.83 0.29
N MET A 119 38.33 8.77 1.19
CA MET A 119 38.42 8.56 2.64
C MET A 119 37.53 7.41 3.11
N LEU A 120 36.23 7.43 2.78
CA LEU A 120 35.29 6.40 3.21
C LEU A 120 35.72 5.02 2.70
N SER A 121 36.17 4.95 1.44
CA SER A 121 36.68 3.71 0.84
C SER A 121 37.94 3.19 1.54
N ALA A 122 38.88 4.08 1.89
CA ALA A 122 40.12 3.73 2.60
C ALA A 122 39.85 3.18 4.01
N GLU A 123 38.81 3.68 4.69
CA GLU A 123 38.35 3.16 5.98
C GLU A 123 37.39 1.95 5.85
N GLY A 124 37.22 1.41 4.64
CA GLY A 124 36.42 0.21 4.39
C GLY A 124 34.90 0.45 4.40
N ILE A 125 34.46 1.71 4.44
CA ILE A 125 33.04 2.09 4.40
C ILE A 125 32.59 2.10 2.94
N LYS A 126 32.00 0.98 2.51
CA LYS A 126 31.42 0.86 1.16
C LYS A 126 30.13 1.66 1.06
N ILE A 127 29.99 2.45 0.00
CA ILE A 127 28.80 3.26 -0.29
C ILE A 127 28.11 2.65 -1.52
N ASN A 128 26.82 2.34 -1.39
CA ASN A 128 26.04 1.82 -2.51
C ASN A 128 25.61 2.94 -3.48
N GLU A 129 25.13 2.57 -4.66
CA GLU A 129 24.67 3.50 -5.69
C GLU A 129 23.63 4.51 -5.14
N TYR A 130 22.66 4.02 -4.37
CA TYR A 130 21.55 4.81 -3.85
C TYR A 130 21.82 5.47 -2.48
N ASP A 131 22.91 5.12 -1.81
CA ASP A 131 23.26 5.72 -0.51
C ASP A 131 23.58 7.21 -0.68
N LYS A 132 23.09 8.03 0.24
CA LYS A 132 23.34 9.48 0.22
C LYS A 132 24.53 9.80 1.11
N VAL A 133 25.39 10.69 0.64
CA VAL A 133 26.54 11.21 1.40
C VAL A 133 26.42 12.73 1.42
N SER A 134 26.39 13.30 2.62
CA SER A 134 26.38 14.75 2.83
C SER A 134 27.70 15.16 3.49
N PRO A 135 28.39 16.22 3.01
CA PRO A 135 27.97 17.18 1.98
C PRO A 135 27.96 16.65 0.54
N SER A 136 29.08 16.10 0.05
CA SER A 136 29.17 15.42 -1.25
C SER A 136 30.29 14.39 -1.18
N ARG A 137 30.22 13.36 -2.02
CA ARG A 137 31.28 12.35 -2.15
C ARG A 137 32.60 12.95 -2.63
N ASP A 138 32.53 14.01 -3.43
CA ASP A 138 33.70 14.68 -4.00
C ASP A 138 34.14 15.91 -3.19
N GLU A 139 33.51 16.17 -2.02
CA GLU A 139 33.92 17.29 -1.16
C GLU A 139 35.37 17.07 -0.69
N PRO A 140 36.27 18.04 -0.90
CA PRO A 140 37.63 17.96 -0.40
C PRO A 140 37.69 17.88 1.13
N LEU A 141 38.58 17.04 1.67
CA LEU A 141 38.71 16.91 3.12
C LEU A 141 39.25 18.20 3.76
N LYS A 142 38.61 18.61 4.86
CA LYS A 142 39.01 19.74 5.71
C LYS A 142 39.00 19.28 7.17
N ASP A 143 39.84 19.90 7.98
CA ASP A 143 39.86 19.61 9.42
C ASP A 143 38.54 20.01 10.07
N GLY A 144 37.97 19.10 10.87
CA GLY A 144 36.64 19.25 11.47
C GLY A 144 35.46 19.02 10.52
N LEU A 145 35.69 18.47 9.31
CA LEU A 145 34.59 18.16 8.38
C LEU A 145 33.68 17.08 8.98
N THR A 146 32.36 17.29 8.91
CA THR A 146 31.36 16.27 9.26
C THR A 146 30.78 15.65 8.00
N VAL A 147 30.80 14.33 7.93
CA VAL A 147 30.26 13.52 6.84
C VAL A 147 29.15 12.64 7.37
N ALA A 148 27.97 12.69 6.76
CA ALA A 148 26.87 11.80 7.09
C ALA A 148 26.58 10.86 5.91
N VAL A 149 26.57 9.56 6.18
CA VAL A 149 26.19 8.50 5.23
C VAL A 149 24.79 8.02 5.60
N THR A 150 23.84 8.20 4.69
CA THR A 150 22.48 7.70 4.83
C THR A 150 22.28 6.48 3.94
N ARG A 151 22.02 5.32 4.57
CA ARG A 151 21.74 4.07 3.86
C ARG A 151 20.35 4.13 3.24
N VAL A 152 20.26 3.91 1.93
CA VAL A 152 18.99 3.91 1.20
C VAL A 152 18.65 2.50 0.75
N GLU A 153 17.53 1.97 1.25
CA GLU A 153 17.02 0.65 0.88
C GLU A 153 15.63 0.78 0.26
N THR A 154 15.39 0.11 -0.87
CA THR A 154 14.06 0.05 -1.49
C THR A 154 13.54 -1.38 -1.46
N LYS A 155 12.37 -1.58 -0.85
CA LYS A 155 11.67 -2.87 -0.79
C LYS A 155 10.39 -2.83 -1.63
N ILE A 156 10.11 -3.95 -2.30
CA ILE A 156 8.82 -4.18 -2.95
C ILE A 156 8.05 -5.17 -2.07
N ILE A 157 7.03 -4.67 -1.39
CA ILE A 157 6.20 -5.46 -0.48
C ILE A 157 4.92 -5.84 -1.22
N LYS A 158 4.57 -7.13 -1.20
CA LYS A 158 3.31 -7.65 -1.71
C LYS A 158 2.45 -8.08 -0.54
N GLU A 159 1.24 -7.54 -0.44
CA GLU A 159 0.29 -7.84 0.62
C GLU A 159 -1.05 -8.28 0.00
N SER A 160 -1.61 -9.39 0.48
CA SER A 160 -2.98 -9.79 0.10
C SER A 160 -3.98 -9.09 1.02
N LYS A 161 -5.01 -8.47 0.43
CA LYS A 161 -6.12 -7.87 1.17
C LYS A 161 -7.47 -8.41 0.66
N PRO A 162 -8.43 -8.64 1.56
CA PRO A 162 -9.76 -9.07 1.17
C PRO A 162 -10.49 -7.97 0.39
N ILE A 163 -11.40 -8.37 -0.49
CA ILE A 163 -12.37 -7.50 -1.16
C ILE A 163 -13.75 -7.91 -0.68
N ASP A 164 -14.50 -6.98 -0.11
CA ASP A 164 -15.86 -7.24 0.35
C ASP A 164 -16.77 -7.64 -0.81
N TYR A 165 -17.76 -8.48 -0.50
CA TYR A 165 -18.77 -8.89 -1.46
C TYR A 165 -20.04 -8.04 -1.31
N ALA A 166 -20.75 -7.82 -2.41
CA ALA A 166 -22.06 -7.18 -2.38
C ALA A 166 -23.15 -8.17 -1.96
N THR A 167 -24.20 -7.68 -1.32
CA THR A 167 -25.44 -8.44 -1.09
C THR A 167 -26.51 -7.94 -2.05
N VAL A 168 -27.06 -8.85 -2.86
CA VAL A 168 -28.13 -8.56 -3.81
C VAL A 168 -29.42 -9.22 -3.31
N THR A 169 -30.44 -8.40 -3.13
CA THR A 169 -31.76 -8.86 -2.69
C THR A 169 -32.67 -9.06 -3.90
N LYS A 170 -33.25 -10.25 -4.02
CA LYS A 170 -34.25 -10.59 -5.05
C LYS A 170 -35.61 -10.78 -4.38
N LYS A 171 -36.65 -10.11 -4.88
CA LYS A 171 -38.03 -10.36 -4.41
C LYS A 171 -38.46 -11.78 -4.77
N ASP A 172 -39.05 -12.46 -3.81
CA ASP A 172 -39.62 -13.79 -3.93
C ASP A 172 -41.08 -13.74 -3.51
N ASN A 173 -41.98 -14.03 -4.44
CA ASN A 173 -43.42 -13.98 -4.21
C ASN A 173 -43.97 -15.31 -3.68
N ASP A 174 -43.16 -16.35 -3.52
CA ASP A 174 -43.52 -17.62 -2.86
C ASP A 174 -43.07 -17.64 -1.38
N LEU A 175 -42.14 -16.75 -1.01
CA LEU A 175 -41.67 -16.59 0.36
C LEU A 175 -42.53 -15.55 1.10
N GLU A 176 -42.98 -15.88 2.30
CA GLU A 176 -43.77 -14.98 3.15
C GLU A 176 -43.07 -13.65 3.42
N GLU A 177 -43.84 -12.56 3.40
CA GLU A 177 -43.35 -11.22 3.67
C GLU A 177 -42.63 -11.14 5.03
N GLY A 178 -41.49 -10.43 5.06
CA GLY A 178 -40.63 -10.33 6.24
C GLY A 178 -39.68 -11.52 6.44
N LYS A 179 -39.87 -12.66 5.76
CA LYS A 179 -38.89 -13.75 5.75
C LYS A 179 -37.82 -13.49 4.70
N ASN A 180 -36.59 -13.84 5.03
CA ASN A 180 -35.45 -13.83 4.12
C ASN A 180 -34.87 -15.24 4.00
N LYS A 181 -34.45 -15.62 2.79
CA LYS A 181 -33.77 -16.88 2.52
C LYS A 181 -32.48 -16.60 1.75
N VAL A 182 -31.35 -17.01 2.31
CA VAL A 182 -30.08 -16.94 1.58
C VAL A 182 -30.11 -17.99 0.46
N ILE A 183 -29.96 -17.53 -0.78
CA ILE A 183 -29.90 -18.38 -1.97
C ILE A 183 -28.45 -18.75 -2.29
N GLN A 184 -27.53 -17.80 -2.09
CA GLN A 184 -26.11 -18.00 -2.28
C GLN A 184 -25.35 -17.24 -1.21
N GLU A 185 -24.43 -17.91 -0.51
CA GLU A 185 -23.52 -17.23 0.41
C GLU A 185 -22.47 -16.43 -0.34
N GLY A 186 -22.22 -15.21 0.13
CA GLY A 186 -21.17 -14.36 -0.40
C GLY A 186 -19.79 -14.84 0.04
N LYS A 187 -18.79 -14.64 -0.81
CA LYS A 187 -17.40 -14.94 -0.49
C LYS A 187 -16.54 -13.73 -0.80
N PRO A 188 -15.67 -13.28 0.13
CA PRO A 188 -14.77 -12.19 -0.15
C PRO A 188 -13.85 -12.57 -1.31
N GLY A 189 -13.55 -11.56 -2.13
CA GLY A 189 -12.47 -11.62 -3.10
C GLY A 189 -11.13 -11.39 -2.42
N GLU A 190 -10.07 -11.40 -3.22
CA GLU A 190 -8.73 -11.00 -2.82
C GLU A 190 -8.11 -10.10 -3.88
N LYS A 191 -7.38 -9.10 -3.40
CA LYS A 191 -6.44 -8.33 -4.22
C LYS A 191 -5.05 -8.36 -3.61
N VAL A 192 -4.05 -8.41 -4.47
CA VAL A 192 -2.66 -8.22 -4.08
C VAL A 192 -2.27 -6.76 -4.35
N ILE A 193 -1.84 -6.08 -3.30
CA ILE A 193 -1.31 -4.72 -3.36
C ILE A 193 0.21 -4.82 -3.36
N THR A 194 0.84 -4.30 -4.41
CA THR A 194 2.31 -4.19 -4.49
C THR A 194 2.72 -2.77 -4.17
N THR A 195 3.52 -2.61 -3.12
CA THR A 195 3.95 -1.30 -2.60
C THR A 195 5.47 -1.19 -2.66
N ARG A 196 5.97 -0.09 -3.23
CA ARG A 196 7.37 0.31 -3.10
C ARG A 196 7.53 1.09 -1.80
N VAL A 197 8.40 0.61 -0.92
CA VAL A 197 8.76 1.30 0.33
C VAL A 197 10.23 1.65 0.28
N VAL A 198 10.56 2.92 0.55
CA VAL A 198 11.93 3.44 0.64
C VAL A 198 12.25 3.69 2.10
N TYR A 199 13.39 3.17 2.54
CA TYR A 199 13.92 3.33 3.88
C TYR A 199 15.22 4.13 3.83
N GLU A 200 15.37 5.06 4.76
CA GLU A 200 16.61 5.78 5.04
C GLU A 200 17.08 5.44 6.45
N ASN A 201 18.27 4.88 6.60
CA ASN A 201 18.80 4.38 7.87
C ASN A 201 17.81 3.46 8.61
N GLY A 202 17.11 2.60 7.85
CA GLY A 202 16.11 1.67 8.36
C GLY A 202 14.74 2.29 8.69
N LYS A 203 14.56 3.61 8.57
CA LYS A 203 13.28 4.29 8.80
C LYS A 203 12.54 4.50 7.49
N GLU A 204 11.24 4.15 7.45
CA GLU A 204 10.40 4.37 6.28
C GLU A 204 10.25 5.86 6.00
N VAL A 205 10.64 6.31 4.80
CA VAL A 205 10.52 7.72 4.39
C VAL A 205 9.53 7.92 3.25
N SER A 206 9.20 6.86 2.51
CA SER A 206 8.24 6.93 1.41
C SER A 206 7.59 5.58 1.15
N LYS A 207 6.28 5.58 0.93
CA LYS A 207 5.49 4.40 0.60
C LYS A 207 4.55 4.72 -0.56
N LYS A 208 4.69 3.99 -1.67
CA LYS A 208 3.90 4.20 -2.89
C LYS A 208 3.32 2.88 -3.39
N VAL A 209 2.00 2.82 -3.53
CA VAL A 209 1.31 1.71 -4.21
C VAL A 209 1.68 1.77 -5.69
N ILE A 210 2.24 0.67 -6.20
CA ILE A 210 2.63 0.52 -7.60
C ILE A 210 1.48 -0.08 -8.40
N SER A 211 0.82 -1.09 -7.84
CA SER A 211 -0.24 -1.82 -8.50
C SER A 211 -1.17 -2.47 -7.49
N GLU A 212 -2.45 -2.54 -7.84
CA GLU A 212 -3.44 -3.38 -7.18
C GLU A 212 -4.00 -4.34 -8.22
N VAL A 213 -3.93 -5.64 -7.94
CA VAL A 213 -4.42 -6.68 -8.86
C VAL A 213 -5.41 -7.55 -8.12
N VAL A 214 -6.64 -7.64 -8.62
CA VAL A 214 -7.64 -8.58 -8.12
C VAL A 214 -7.23 -9.99 -8.53
N THR A 215 -6.84 -10.82 -7.57
CA THR A 215 -6.46 -12.23 -7.78
C THR A 215 -7.67 -13.14 -7.71
N LYS A 216 -8.69 -12.75 -6.95
CA LYS A 216 -9.95 -13.49 -6.80
C LYS A 216 -11.11 -12.51 -6.73
N LYS A 217 -12.07 -12.64 -7.64
CA LYS A 217 -13.29 -11.80 -7.63
C LYS A 217 -14.16 -12.19 -6.42
N PRO A 218 -14.80 -11.22 -5.74
CA PRO A 218 -15.80 -11.53 -4.73
C PRO A 218 -17.00 -12.23 -5.37
N VAL A 219 -17.62 -13.13 -4.61
CA VAL A 219 -18.88 -13.78 -4.97
C VAL A 219 -19.98 -13.08 -4.19
N GLU A 220 -20.98 -12.55 -4.88
CA GLU A 220 -22.09 -11.84 -4.25
C GLU A 220 -22.92 -12.77 -3.37
N LYS A 221 -23.45 -12.23 -2.27
CA LYS A 221 -24.45 -12.89 -1.45
C LYS A 221 -25.83 -12.63 -2.04
N LEU A 222 -26.57 -13.68 -2.37
CA LEU A 222 -27.93 -13.55 -2.91
C LEU A 222 -28.94 -13.87 -1.82
N VAL A 223 -29.84 -12.93 -1.53
CA VAL A 223 -30.90 -13.10 -0.54
C VAL A 223 -32.26 -12.94 -1.22
N ALA A 224 -33.10 -13.97 -1.11
CA ALA A 224 -34.51 -13.89 -1.47
C ALA A 224 -35.27 -13.21 -0.33
N MET A 225 -35.98 -12.14 -0.65
CA MET A 225 -36.83 -11.39 0.28
C MET A 225 -38.29 -11.70 -0.04
N GLY A 226 -38.99 -12.24 0.96
CA GLY A 226 -40.38 -12.62 0.82
C GLY A 226 -41.30 -11.43 0.60
N THR A 227 -42.29 -11.64 -0.26
CA THR A 227 -43.32 -10.67 -0.63
C THR A 227 -44.72 -11.30 -0.62
N LEU A 228 -44.85 -12.56 -0.23
CA LEU A 228 -46.13 -13.24 -0.09
C LEU A 228 -46.81 -12.79 1.20
N GLY A 229 -47.87 -12.01 1.07
CA GLY A 229 -48.66 -11.58 2.23
C GLY A 229 -49.42 -12.76 2.82
N VAL A 230 -49.61 -12.73 4.13
CA VAL A 230 -50.43 -13.72 4.86
C VAL A 230 -51.55 -12.98 5.59
N TYR A 231 -52.79 -13.33 5.26
CA TYR A 231 -53.97 -12.85 5.98
C TYR A 231 -54.60 -14.02 6.74
N THR A 232 -54.76 -13.87 8.05
CA THR A 232 -55.42 -14.90 8.87
C THR A 232 -56.81 -14.41 9.27
N PRO A 233 -57.88 -14.88 8.61
CA PRO A 233 -59.24 -14.51 8.99
C PRO A 233 -59.59 -15.05 10.38
N SER A 234 -60.57 -14.43 11.05
CA SER A 234 -61.06 -14.89 12.37
C SER A 234 -61.64 -16.30 12.34
N ARG A 235 -62.05 -16.78 11.16
CA ARG A 235 -62.56 -18.12 10.90
C ARG A 235 -61.97 -18.63 9.58
N GLY A 236 -61.36 -19.81 9.59
CA GLY A 236 -60.76 -20.45 8.41
C GLY A 236 -59.22 -20.50 8.45
N SER A 237 -58.62 -21.01 7.39
CA SER A 237 -57.17 -21.11 7.22
C SER A 237 -56.55 -19.80 6.75
N SER A 238 -55.25 -19.61 6.99
CA SER A 238 -54.49 -18.47 6.47
C SER A 238 -54.56 -18.41 4.95
N VAL A 239 -54.75 -17.19 4.43
CA VAL A 239 -54.81 -16.85 3.01
C VAL A 239 -53.47 -16.25 2.61
N HIS A 240 -52.79 -16.92 1.68
CA HIS A 240 -51.58 -16.39 1.07
C HIS A 240 -51.96 -15.55 -0.14
N TYR A 241 -51.44 -14.32 -0.21
CA TYR A 241 -51.82 -13.37 -1.24
C TYR A 241 -50.62 -12.63 -1.83
N SER A 242 -50.72 -12.35 -3.13
CA SER A 242 -49.72 -11.59 -3.88
C SER A 242 -49.99 -10.09 -3.89
N ASN A 243 -51.26 -9.70 -3.68
CA ASN A 243 -51.68 -8.31 -3.62
C ASN A 243 -52.97 -8.18 -2.79
N VAL A 244 -53.20 -7.00 -2.20
CA VAL A 244 -54.44 -6.66 -1.49
C VAL A 244 -54.96 -5.32 -1.98
N MET A 245 -56.26 -5.24 -2.21
CA MET A 245 -56.94 -4.03 -2.66
C MET A 245 -58.14 -3.73 -1.78
N ARG A 246 -58.30 -2.47 -1.37
CA ARG A 246 -59.50 -2.04 -0.65
C ARG A 246 -60.56 -1.62 -1.67
N MET A 247 -61.64 -2.38 -1.76
CA MET A 247 -62.66 -2.22 -2.80
C MET A 247 -64.05 -2.00 -2.19
N ARG A 248 -64.89 -1.25 -2.89
CA ARG A 248 -66.31 -1.10 -2.55
C ARG A 248 -67.06 -2.32 -3.06
N ALA A 249 -67.53 -3.17 -2.17
CA ALA A 249 -68.31 -4.36 -2.50
C ALA A 249 -69.81 -4.08 -2.44
N THR A 250 -70.50 -4.35 -3.53
CA THR A 250 -71.96 -4.53 -3.59
C THR A 250 -72.28 -6.03 -3.67
N ALA A 251 -73.56 -6.39 -3.70
CA ALA A 251 -73.99 -7.77 -3.92
C ALA A 251 -75.12 -7.83 -4.94
N TYR A 252 -75.20 -8.95 -5.65
CA TYR A 252 -76.20 -9.19 -6.70
C TYR A 252 -76.68 -10.66 -6.70
N THR A 253 -77.82 -10.91 -7.35
CA THR A 253 -78.30 -12.27 -7.64
C THR A 253 -78.44 -12.46 -9.16
N ALA A 254 -78.87 -13.64 -9.59
CA ALA A 254 -79.19 -13.88 -11.01
C ALA A 254 -80.52 -13.23 -11.44
N ASP A 255 -81.22 -12.53 -10.56
CA ASP A 255 -82.55 -11.99 -10.84
C ASP A 255 -82.58 -10.89 -11.91
N TYR A 256 -83.80 -10.57 -12.36
CA TYR A 256 -84.00 -9.56 -13.40
C TYR A 256 -83.56 -8.17 -12.95
N ALA A 257 -83.68 -7.82 -11.67
CA ALA A 257 -83.26 -6.52 -11.16
C ALA A 257 -81.74 -6.32 -11.24
N SER A 258 -80.98 -7.39 -11.04
CA SER A 258 -79.52 -7.40 -11.10
C SER A 258 -78.99 -7.56 -12.53
N THR A 259 -79.63 -8.40 -13.35
CA THR A 259 -79.07 -8.87 -14.63
C THR A 259 -79.87 -8.48 -15.86
N GLY A 260 -81.12 -8.02 -15.70
CA GLY A 260 -82.06 -7.78 -16.79
C GLY A 260 -82.56 -9.05 -17.48
N LYS A 261 -82.37 -10.23 -16.87
CA LYS A 261 -82.74 -11.54 -17.42
C LYS A 261 -83.57 -12.35 -16.42
N GLY A 262 -84.47 -13.18 -16.92
CA GLY A 262 -85.28 -14.10 -16.14
C GLY A 262 -85.11 -15.56 -16.56
N PRO A 263 -85.67 -16.52 -15.79
CA PRO A 263 -85.70 -17.92 -16.17
C PRO A 263 -86.29 -18.11 -17.58
N GLY A 264 -85.51 -18.72 -18.48
CA GLY A 264 -85.89 -18.92 -19.88
C GLY A 264 -85.16 -17.99 -20.87
N ASP A 265 -84.55 -16.90 -20.40
CA ASP A 265 -83.76 -16.01 -21.25
C ASP A 265 -82.39 -16.61 -21.59
N HIS A 266 -81.90 -16.31 -22.80
CA HIS A 266 -80.56 -16.71 -23.22
C HIS A 266 -79.49 -16.06 -22.31
N GLY A 267 -78.66 -16.90 -21.68
CA GLY A 267 -77.61 -16.45 -20.77
C GLY A 267 -78.11 -16.01 -19.39
N TYR A 268 -79.30 -16.44 -18.95
CA TYR A 268 -79.75 -16.31 -17.57
C TYR A 268 -78.83 -17.09 -16.61
N GLY A 269 -78.35 -16.42 -15.55
CA GLY A 269 -77.43 -17.01 -14.58
C GLY A 269 -76.02 -17.31 -15.12
N ILE A 270 -75.69 -16.85 -16.32
CA ILE A 270 -74.37 -17.06 -16.95
C ILE A 270 -73.53 -15.79 -16.81
N THR A 271 -72.31 -15.96 -16.29
CA THR A 271 -71.31 -14.90 -16.07
C THR A 271 -70.64 -14.49 -17.39
N ALA A 272 -69.90 -13.38 -17.38
CA ALA A 272 -69.10 -12.93 -18.51
C ALA A 272 -68.05 -13.95 -19.00
N THR A 273 -67.53 -14.83 -18.13
CA THR A 273 -66.62 -15.93 -18.52
C THR A 273 -67.36 -17.14 -19.09
N GLY A 274 -68.69 -17.16 -19.07
CA GLY A 274 -69.52 -18.26 -19.55
C GLY A 274 -69.79 -19.35 -18.51
N THR A 275 -69.39 -19.15 -17.25
CA THR A 275 -69.71 -20.07 -16.16
C THR A 275 -71.07 -19.76 -15.55
N VAL A 276 -71.67 -20.71 -14.84
CA VAL A 276 -72.90 -20.45 -14.07
C VAL A 276 -72.52 -19.71 -12.80
N ALA A 277 -73.13 -18.55 -12.56
CA ALA A 277 -72.95 -17.76 -11.36
C ALA A 277 -73.36 -18.59 -10.13
N LYS A 278 -72.49 -18.65 -9.12
CA LYS A 278 -72.68 -19.53 -7.96
C LYS A 278 -72.20 -18.92 -6.66
N ARG A 279 -72.91 -19.19 -5.57
CA ARG A 279 -72.41 -19.02 -4.20
C ARG A 279 -71.89 -20.35 -3.68
N ASN A 280 -70.67 -20.36 -3.16
CA ASN A 280 -70.06 -21.54 -2.54
C ASN A 280 -69.29 -21.16 -1.28
N ASN A 281 -69.84 -21.48 -0.11
CA ASN A 281 -69.24 -21.16 1.18
C ASN A 281 -68.01 -22.02 1.54
N GLY A 282 -67.84 -23.18 0.89
CA GLY A 282 -66.71 -24.10 1.09
C GLY A 282 -65.69 -24.09 -0.06
N GLY A 283 -65.87 -23.22 -1.04
CA GLY A 283 -65.05 -23.15 -2.25
C GLY A 283 -65.10 -21.76 -2.87
N TYR A 284 -64.98 -21.69 -4.20
CA TYR A 284 -64.97 -20.42 -4.92
C TYR A 284 -66.37 -20.04 -5.39
N SER A 285 -66.82 -18.84 -4.99
CA SER A 285 -68.04 -18.20 -5.50
C SER A 285 -67.74 -17.31 -6.72
N SER A 286 -68.76 -16.93 -7.48
CA SER A 286 -68.64 -16.00 -8.61
C SER A 286 -68.70 -14.55 -8.12
N ILE A 287 -67.83 -13.68 -8.65
CA ILE A 287 -67.92 -12.24 -8.43
C ILE A 287 -67.81 -11.48 -9.74
N ALA A 288 -68.46 -10.31 -9.79
CA ALA A 288 -68.30 -9.36 -10.88
C ALA A 288 -67.22 -8.34 -10.53
N VAL A 289 -66.36 -8.03 -11.49
CA VAL A 289 -65.24 -7.10 -11.30
C VAL A 289 -65.09 -6.16 -12.50
N ASP A 290 -64.22 -5.16 -12.38
CA ASP A 290 -63.64 -4.47 -13.52
C ASP A 290 -62.41 -5.26 -14.02
N PRO A 291 -62.42 -5.88 -15.21
CA PRO A 291 -61.30 -6.68 -15.72
C PRO A 291 -59.99 -5.91 -15.87
N ARG A 292 -60.04 -4.57 -15.90
CA ARG A 292 -58.84 -3.71 -15.96
C ARG A 292 -58.13 -3.60 -14.60
N VAL A 293 -58.83 -3.91 -13.52
CA VAL A 293 -58.32 -3.90 -12.14
C VAL A 293 -58.06 -5.33 -11.67
N ILE A 294 -59.04 -6.22 -11.83
CA ILE A 294 -58.92 -7.65 -11.53
C ILE A 294 -59.25 -8.43 -12.80
N PRO A 295 -58.25 -9.01 -13.50
CA PRO A 295 -58.51 -9.80 -14.69
C PRO A 295 -59.48 -10.96 -14.42
N LEU A 296 -60.30 -11.31 -15.41
CA LEU A 296 -61.20 -12.47 -15.28
C LEU A 296 -60.39 -13.75 -15.08
N GLY A 297 -60.93 -14.67 -14.29
CA GLY A 297 -60.27 -15.90 -13.82
C GLY A 297 -59.40 -15.72 -12.58
N THR A 298 -59.14 -14.49 -12.13
CA THR A 298 -58.37 -14.25 -10.91
C THR A 298 -59.09 -14.82 -9.69
N LYS A 299 -58.36 -15.60 -8.88
CA LYS A 299 -58.81 -16.11 -7.59
C LYS A 299 -58.57 -15.06 -6.52
N VAL A 300 -59.59 -14.79 -5.71
CA VAL A 300 -59.53 -13.81 -4.64
C VAL A 300 -60.11 -14.36 -3.35
N TYR A 301 -59.72 -13.75 -2.24
CA TYR A 301 -60.43 -13.84 -0.97
C TYR A 301 -61.00 -12.47 -0.64
N VAL A 302 -62.31 -12.40 -0.44
CA VAL A 302 -63.03 -11.17 -0.09
C VAL A 302 -63.38 -11.23 1.39
N GLU A 303 -62.91 -10.25 2.18
CA GLU A 303 -63.18 -10.22 3.63
C GLU A 303 -64.67 -10.27 3.93
N GLY A 304 -65.05 -11.18 4.84
CA GLY A 304 -66.43 -11.40 5.23
C GLY A 304 -67.29 -12.20 4.23
N TYR A 305 -66.79 -12.47 3.02
CA TYR A 305 -67.49 -13.24 1.98
C TYR A 305 -66.84 -14.60 1.70
N GLY A 306 -65.51 -14.66 1.67
CA GLY A 306 -64.74 -15.88 1.43
C GLY A 306 -64.07 -15.92 0.05
N TYR A 307 -63.74 -17.12 -0.41
CA TYR A 307 -63.06 -17.34 -1.69
C TYR A 307 -63.98 -17.11 -2.89
N ALA A 308 -63.44 -16.45 -3.92
CA ALA A 308 -64.16 -16.13 -5.14
C ALA A 308 -63.27 -16.13 -6.38
N ILE A 309 -63.88 -16.28 -7.55
CA ILE A 309 -63.24 -16.12 -8.85
C ILE A 309 -63.90 -14.94 -9.57
N ALA A 310 -63.08 -14.06 -10.14
CA ALA A 310 -63.53 -13.01 -11.06
C ALA A 310 -64.11 -13.65 -12.33
N GLU A 311 -65.41 -13.92 -12.34
CA GLU A 311 -66.09 -14.61 -13.44
C GLU A 311 -67.00 -13.68 -14.22
N ASP A 312 -67.42 -12.56 -13.63
CA ASP A 312 -68.42 -11.69 -14.23
C ASP A 312 -68.00 -10.23 -14.34
N THR A 313 -68.80 -9.44 -15.06
CA THR A 313 -68.63 -7.99 -15.18
C THR A 313 -70.00 -7.30 -15.09
N GLY A 314 -70.01 -6.07 -14.59
CA GLY A 314 -71.22 -5.25 -14.55
C GLY A 314 -71.00 -3.88 -15.16
N GLY A 315 -72.06 -3.29 -15.73
CA GLY A 315 -72.00 -1.93 -16.28
C GLY A 315 -71.56 -0.89 -15.23
N ALA A 316 -72.03 -1.04 -13.99
CA ALA A 316 -71.72 -0.17 -12.86
C ALA A 316 -70.52 -0.62 -12.00
N ILE A 317 -69.89 -1.75 -12.36
CA ILE A 317 -68.73 -2.33 -11.67
C ILE A 317 -67.47 -1.89 -12.41
N LYS A 318 -66.93 -0.75 -11.99
CA LYS A 318 -65.78 -0.06 -12.60
C LYS A 318 -64.82 0.43 -11.52
N GLY A 319 -63.52 0.36 -11.78
CA GLY A 319 -62.46 0.73 -10.83
C GLY A 319 -62.45 -0.17 -9.60
N ASP A 320 -62.28 0.44 -8.43
CA ASP A 320 -62.19 -0.26 -7.13
C ASP A 320 -63.56 -0.71 -6.60
N LYS A 321 -64.40 -1.28 -7.47
CA LYS A 321 -65.71 -1.85 -7.12
C LYS A 321 -65.77 -3.32 -7.53
N ILE A 322 -66.36 -4.14 -6.66
CA ILE A 322 -66.74 -5.53 -6.95
C ILE A 322 -68.21 -5.75 -6.63
N ASP A 323 -68.80 -6.77 -7.25
CA ASP A 323 -70.14 -7.27 -6.92
C ASP A 323 -70.06 -8.74 -6.53
N VAL A 324 -70.50 -9.08 -5.33
CA VAL A 324 -70.46 -10.48 -4.85
C VAL A 324 -71.79 -11.18 -5.10
N PHE A 325 -71.74 -12.38 -5.67
CA PHE A 325 -72.95 -13.13 -6.00
C PHE A 325 -73.56 -13.81 -4.76
N PHE A 326 -74.88 -13.80 -4.66
CA PHE A 326 -75.63 -14.62 -3.71
C PHE A 326 -76.81 -15.32 -4.39
N ASP A 327 -77.25 -16.44 -3.81
CA ASP A 327 -78.37 -17.23 -4.35
C ASP A 327 -79.73 -16.59 -4.01
N SER A 328 -79.79 -15.68 -3.03
CA SER A 328 -81.04 -15.06 -2.59
C SER A 328 -80.93 -13.56 -2.31
N ASN A 329 -82.03 -12.84 -2.57
CA ASN A 329 -82.15 -11.41 -2.27
C ASN A 329 -82.04 -11.09 -0.77
N ASN A 330 -82.41 -12.03 0.10
CA ASN A 330 -82.20 -11.88 1.55
C ASN A 330 -80.71 -11.80 1.91
N GLU A 331 -79.86 -12.61 1.28
CA GLU A 331 -78.42 -12.57 1.51
C GLU A 331 -77.78 -11.29 0.95
N VAL A 332 -78.23 -10.83 -0.22
CA VAL A 332 -77.81 -9.53 -0.79
C VAL A 332 -78.11 -8.39 0.17
N ASN A 333 -79.34 -8.35 0.71
CA ASN A 333 -79.75 -7.34 1.68
C ASN A 333 -78.94 -7.41 2.98
N ASN A 334 -78.66 -8.63 3.47
CA ASN A 334 -77.83 -8.84 4.66
C ASN A 334 -76.36 -8.46 4.43
N TRP A 335 -75.85 -8.60 3.20
CA TRP A 335 -74.50 -8.17 2.86
C TRP A 335 -74.36 -6.65 2.92
N GLY A 336 -75.23 -5.92 2.22
CA GLY A 336 -75.18 -4.47 2.10
C GLY A 336 -73.93 -3.93 1.38
N VAL A 337 -73.86 -2.61 1.18
CA VAL A 337 -72.69 -1.99 0.53
C VAL A 337 -71.63 -1.63 1.56
N LYS A 338 -70.40 -2.10 1.36
CA LYS A 338 -69.29 -1.85 2.29
C LYS A 338 -67.94 -1.86 1.60
N TRP A 339 -66.96 -1.30 2.27
CA TRP A 339 -65.56 -1.40 1.87
C TRP A 339 -64.96 -2.66 2.48
N VAL A 340 -64.31 -3.48 1.65
CA VAL A 340 -63.66 -4.73 2.06
C VAL A 340 -62.27 -4.79 1.47
N ASN A 341 -61.36 -5.52 2.12
CA ASN A 341 -60.13 -5.92 1.45
C ASN A 341 -60.39 -7.14 0.58
N VAL A 342 -59.80 -7.10 -0.62
CA VAL A 342 -59.82 -8.17 -1.62
C VAL A 342 -58.38 -8.60 -1.82
N TYR A 343 -58.08 -9.83 -1.43
CA TYR A 343 -56.75 -10.41 -1.52
C TYR A 343 -56.65 -11.25 -2.79
N ILE A 344 -55.66 -10.97 -3.64
CA ILE A 344 -55.35 -11.80 -4.82
C ILE A 344 -54.61 -13.04 -4.35
N VAL A 345 -55.30 -14.18 -4.36
CA VAL A 345 -54.82 -15.45 -3.82
C VAL A 345 -53.72 -16.01 -4.71
N LYS A 346 -52.69 -16.58 -4.10
CA LYS A 346 -51.61 -17.26 -4.79
C LYS A 346 -51.71 -18.77 -4.69
#